data_AF-M0L5L7-F1
#
_entry.id   AF-M0L5L7-F1
#
_cell.length_a   1.000
_cell.length_b   1.000
_cell.length_c   1.000
_cell.angle_alpha   90.00
_cell.angle_beta   90.00
_cell.angle_gamma   90.00
#
_symmetry.space_group_name_H-M   'P 1'
#
loop_
_entity.id
_entity.type
_entity.pdbx_description
1 polymer ?
#
loop_
_entity_poly.entity_id
_entity_poly.type
_entity_poly.pdbx_seq_one_letter_code
_entity_poly.pdbx_strand_id
1 'polypeptide(L)'
;MIPDLALVAGFLICGTFTVVLGTVHFAMPWLLDFDGAIPTDGDSLRPLTLFVVTYQTKRSDVRGIAQIMNHAVSYTLVSIGIVDLLASRWLAAWFAPYLLAWIAGWWFLRAATQRHMGSRPGDWLVAAGFTLIGLFHLAVAMG
;
A
#
# COMPACT_ATOMS: atom_id res chain seq x y z
N MET A 1 18.28 -6.12 -26.57
CA MET A 1 17.17 -5.17 -26.79
C MET A 1 17.44 -3.96 -25.92
N ILE A 2 17.49 -2.76 -26.50
CA ILE A 2 17.58 -1.51 -25.72
C ILE A 2 16.25 -1.41 -24.97
N PRO A 3 16.24 -1.27 -23.63
CA PRO A 3 15.00 -1.05 -22.90
C PRO A 3 14.29 0.17 -23.50
N ASP A 4 13.01 0.03 -23.82
CA ASP A 4 12.20 1.18 -24.23
C ASP A 4 12.37 2.27 -23.16
N LEU A 5 12.85 3.44 -23.59
CA LEU A 5 13.14 4.56 -22.69
C LEU A 5 11.88 4.97 -21.91
N ALA A 6 10.69 4.79 -22.51
CA ALA A 6 9.42 5.02 -21.85
C ALA A 6 9.17 4.01 -20.72
N LEU A 7 9.51 2.73 -20.92
CA LEU A 7 9.36 1.68 -19.92
C LEU A 7 10.27 1.91 -18.72
N VAL A 8 11.54 2.25 -18.98
CA VAL A 8 12.51 2.58 -17.92
C VAL A 8 12.05 3.80 -17.13
N ALA A 9 11.63 4.86 -17.81
CA ALA A 9 11.11 6.06 -17.15
C ALA A 9 9.86 5.73 -16.31
N GLY A 10 8.96 4.89 -16.82
CA GLY A 10 7.76 4.43 -16.11
C GLY A 10 8.09 3.75 -14.78
N PHE A 11 9.03 2.78 -14.80
CA PHE A 11 9.48 2.12 -13.57
C PHE A 11 10.22 3.06 -12.61
N LEU A 12 11.04 3.99 -13.12
CA LEU A 12 11.72 4.96 -12.27
C LEU A 12 10.73 5.89 -11.55
N ILE A 13 9.71 6.38 -12.27
CA ILE A 13 8.65 7.23 -11.70
C ILE A 13 7.83 6.44 -10.68
N CYS A 14 7.35 5.25 -11.05
CA CYS A 14 6.56 4.40 -10.15
C CYS A 14 7.38 4.02 -8.91
N GLY A 15 8.61 3.55 -9.09
CA GLY A 15 9.48 3.15 -8.00
C GLY A 15 9.79 4.28 -7.03
N THR A 16 10.20 5.44 -7.55
CA THR A 16 10.50 6.62 -6.72
C THR A 16 9.27 7.09 -5.95
N PHE A 17 8.13 7.22 -6.64
CA PHE A 17 6.87 7.58 -6.00
C PHE A 17 6.50 6.60 -4.87
N THR A 18 6.64 5.31 -5.12
CA THR A 18 6.26 4.26 -4.16
C THR A 18 7.17 4.25 -2.94
N VAL A 19 8.49 4.40 -3.11
CA VAL A 19 9.43 4.53 -1.99
C VAL A 19 9.11 5.75 -1.14
N VAL A 20 8.89 6.91 -1.78
CA VAL A 20 8.54 8.15 -1.07
C VAL A 20 7.21 7.96 -0.32
N LEU A 21 6.18 7.44 -0.98
CA LEU A 21 4.88 7.20 -0.37
C LEU A 21 4.97 6.24 0.82
N GLY A 22 5.70 5.13 0.67
CA GLY A 22 5.92 4.15 1.74
C GLY A 22 6.71 4.73 2.91
N THR A 23 7.72 5.55 2.63
CA THR A 23 8.50 6.25 3.67
C THR A 23 7.62 7.23 4.45
N VAL A 24 6.81 8.02 3.74
CA VAL A 24 5.84 8.94 4.37
C VAL A 24 4.79 8.17 5.18
N HIS A 25 4.37 6.98 4.73
CA HIS A 25 3.42 6.16 5.48
C HIS A 25 3.93 5.77 6.88
N PHE A 26 5.23 5.61 7.09
CA PHE A 26 5.75 5.41 8.46
C PHE A 26 5.39 6.56 9.41
N ALA A 27 5.29 7.79 8.91
CA ALA A 27 4.93 8.98 9.68
C ALA A 27 3.41 9.24 9.73
N MET A 28 2.59 8.55 8.94
CA MET A 28 1.13 8.79 8.86
C MET A 28 0.41 8.71 10.21
N PRO A 29 0.72 7.78 11.14
CA PRO A 29 0.07 7.74 12.43
C PRO A 29 0.24 9.04 13.24
N TRP A 30 1.35 9.75 13.05
CA TRP A 30 1.59 11.06 13.66
C TRP A 30 0.93 12.18 12.84
N LEU A 31 1.10 12.17 11.51
CA LEU A 31 0.54 13.19 10.62
C LEU A 31 -1.00 13.27 10.65
N LEU A 32 -1.66 12.15 10.93
CA LEU A 32 -3.12 12.02 10.98
C LEU A 32 -3.67 11.98 12.40
N ASP A 33 -2.86 12.31 13.42
CA ASP A 33 -3.26 12.34 14.82
C ASP A 33 -3.98 11.05 15.28
N PHE A 34 -3.34 9.89 15.09
CA PHE A 34 -3.95 8.64 15.51
C PHE A 34 -4.12 8.55 17.04
N ASP A 35 -3.37 9.32 17.82
CA ASP A 35 -3.55 9.37 19.29
C ASP A 35 -4.88 10.01 19.64
N GLY A 36 -5.25 11.12 18.99
CA GLY A 36 -6.58 11.71 19.11
C GLY A 36 -7.69 10.83 18.51
N ALA A 37 -7.42 10.18 17.36
CA ALA A 37 -8.44 9.40 16.65
C ALA A 37 -8.72 8.01 17.27
N ILE A 38 -7.72 7.38 17.89
CA ILE A 38 -7.82 6.03 18.49
C ILE A 38 -7.18 6.06 19.89
N PRO A 39 -7.83 6.70 20.89
CA PRO A 39 -7.27 6.82 22.22
C PRO A 39 -7.12 5.44 22.89
N THR A 40 -6.06 5.28 23.68
CA THR A 40 -5.76 4.03 24.40
C THR A 40 -6.56 3.86 25.71
N ASP A 41 -7.24 4.92 26.13
CA ASP A 41 -8.07 5.03 27.32
C ASP A 41 -9.54 5.31 26.96
N GLY A 42 -10.43 5.16 27.95
CA GLY A 42 -11.89 5.31 27.79
C GLY A 42 -12.65 3.99 27.93
N ASP A 43 -13.93 4.01 27.54
CA ASP A 43 -14.86 2.90 27.76
C ASP A 43 -14.37 1.58 27.16
N SER A 44 -14.68 0.47 27.82
CA SER A 44 -14.38 -0.88 27.34
C SER A 44 -14.96 -1.12 25.95
N LEU A 45 -14.17 -1.75 25.07
CA LEU A 45 -14.63 -2.19 23.76
C LEU A 45 -15.38 -3.51 23.87
N ARG A 46 -16.16 -3.83 22.83
CA ARG A 46 -16.81 -5.14 22.74
C ARG A 46 -15.75 -6.25 22.66
N PRO A 47 -15.92 -7.35 23.41
CA PRO A 47 -14.99 -8.47 23.34
C PRO A 47 -15.04 -9.10 21.95
N LEU A 48 -13.88 -9.59 21.48
CA LEU A 48 -13.76 -10.38 20.28
C LEU A 48 -14.06 -11.84 20.62
N THR A 49 -15.19 -12.34 20.15
CA THR A 49 -15.54 -13.75 20.27
C THR A 49 -15.08 -14.51 19.03
N LEU A 50 -14.04 -15.31 19.18
CA LEU A 50 -13.65 -16.32 18.21
C LEU A 50 -14.29 -17.66 18.63
N PHE A 51 -14.38 -18.62 17.69
CA PHE A 51 -15.12 -19.86 17.86
C PHE A 51 -14.89 -20.59 19.21
N VAL A 52 -13.66 -20.58 19.73
CA VAL A 52 -13.29 -21.26 21.00
C VAL A 52 -12.78 -20.29 22.07
N VAL A 53 -12.53 -19.03 21.74
CA VAL A 53 -11.84 -18.09 22.64
C VAL A 53 -12.49 -16.70 22.57
N THR A 54 -12.83 -16.16 23.74
CA THR A 54 -13.28 -14.77 23.88
C THR A 54 -12.15 -13.92 24.42
N TYR A 55 -11.71 -12.94 23.62
CA TYR A 55 -10.69 -11.97 24.01
C TYR A 55 -11.35 -10.67 24.46
N GLN A 56 -10.95 -10.17 25.62
CA GLN A 56 -11.32 -8.82 26.05
C GLN A 56 -10.51 -7.81 25.25
N THR A 57 -11.12 -7.25 24.20
CA THR A 57 -10.48 -6.27 23.32
C THR A 57 -10.13 -5.01 24.11
N LYS A 58 -8.84 -4.69 24.20
CA LYS A 58 -8.39 -3.41 24.77
C LYS A 58 -8.25 -2.37 23.67
N ARG A 59 -8.40 -1.10 24.03
CA ARG A 59 -8.14 0.01 23.11
C ARG A 59 -6.69 0.06 22.63
N SER A 60 -5.75 -0.29 23.51
CA SER A 60 -4.34 -0.45 23.16
C SER A 60 -4.12 -1.52 22.07
N ASP A 61 -4.94 -2.58 22.05
CA ASP A 61 -4.85 -3.63 21.03
C ASP A 61 -5.24 -3.07 19.65
N VAL A 62 -6.33 -2.29 19.59
CA VAL A 62 -6.79 -1.63 18.35
C VAL A 62 -5.75 -0.63 17.84
N ARG A 63 -5.20 0.21 18.73
CA ARG A 63 -4.11 1.15 18.40
C ARG A 63 -2.89 0.39 17.87
N GLY A 64 -2.48 -0.68 18.55
CA GLY A 64 -1.34 -1.51 18.17
C GLY A 64 -1.54 -2.16 16.81
N ILE A 65 -2.72 -2.72 16.54
CA ILE A 65 -3.06 -3.30 15.23
C ILE A 65 -2.99 -2.23 14.14
N ALA A 66 -3.56 -1.04 14.37
CA ALA A 66 -3.49 0.06 13.40
C ALA A 66 -2.04 0.46 13.08
N GLN A 67 -1.16 0.52 14.09
CA GLN A 67 0.27 0.78 13.91
C GLN A 67 0.97 -0.32 13.12
N ILE A 68 0.74 -1.60 13.47
CA ILE A 68 1.33 -2.75 12.77
C ILE A 68 0.88 -2.78 11.31
N MET A 69 -0.41 -2.56 11.04
CA MET A 69 -0.95 -2.50 9.68
C MET A 69 -0.34 -1.35 8.88
N ASN A 70 -0.18 -0.18 9.48
CA ASN A 70 0.49 0.94 8.83
C ASN A 70 1.94 0.59 8.48
N HIS A 71 2.69 -0.03 9.40
CA HIS A 71 4.07 -0.46 9.12
C HIS A 71 4.12 -1.55 8.05
N ALA A 72 3.24 -2.55 8.08
CA ALA A 72 3.18 -3.59 7.06
C ALA A 72 2.94 -3.00 5.67
N VAL A 73 1.97 -2.09 5.53
CA VAL A 73 1.71 -1.38 4.27
C VAL A 73 2.92 -0.54 3.85
N SER A 74 3.56 0.15 4.80
CA SER A 74 4.76 0.97 4.54
C SER A 74 5.93 0.12 4.01
N TYR A 75 6.22 -1.02 4.66
CA TYR A 75 7.24 -1.96 4.22
C TYR A 75 6.95 -2.52 2.83
N THR A 76 5.70 -2.91 2.57
CA THR A 76 5.30 -3.39 1.24
C THR A 76 5.50 -2.32 0.18
N LEU A 77 5.11 -1.06 0.43
CA LEU A 77 5.32 0.04 -0.51
C LEU A 77 6.80 0.28 -0.78
N VAL A 78 7.62 0.42 0.26
CA VAL A 78 9.07 0.62 0.09
C VAL A 78 9.68 -0.54 -0.70
N SER A 79 9.27 -1.78 -0.42
CA SER A 79 9.75 -2.97 -1.12
C SER A 79 9.35 -2.98 -2.59
N ILE A 80 8.08 -2.71 -2.91
CA ILE A 80 7.60 -2.56 -4.30
C ILE A 80 8.38 -1.46 -5.01
N GLY A 81 8.56 -0.31 -4.35
CA GLY A 81 9.29 0.80 -4.95
C GLY A 81 10.74 0.45 -5.28
N ILE A 82 11.44 -0.25 -4.39
CA ILE A 82 12.80 -0.75 -4.65
C ILE A 82 12.80 -1.78 -5.79
N VAL A 83 11.82 -2.69 -5.82
CA VAL A 83 11.66 -3.67 -6.90
C VAL A 83 11.51 -2.95 -8.25
N ASP A 84 10.65 -1.94 -8.34
CA ASP A 84 10.46 -1.14 -9.56
C ASP A 84 11.72 -0.40 -9.98
N LEU A 85 12.44 0.23 -9.05
CA LEU A 85 13.72 0.90 -9.34
C LEU A 85 14.78 -0.08 -9.88
N LEU A 86 14.68 -1.36 -9.50
CA LEU A 86 15.55 -2.44 -9.97
C LEU A 86 14.99 -3.20 -11.17
N ALA A 87 13.92 -2.72 -11.83
CA ALA A 87 13.27 -3.39 -12.96
C ALA A 87 14.26 -3.91 -14.02
N SER A 88 15.26 -3.11 -14.39
CA SER A 88 16.30 -3.49 -15.36
C SER A 88 17.05 -4.80 -15.02
N ARG A 89 17.03 -5.24 -13.77
CA ARG A 89 17.71 -6.45 -13.28
C ARG A 89 16.86 -7.72 -13.34
N TRP A 90 15.53 -7.59 -13.41
CA TRP A 90 14.62 -8.74 -13.29
C TRP A 90 13.52 -8.79 -14.34
N LEU A 91 13.29 -7.72 -15.11
CA LEU A 91 12.16 -7.65 -16.05
C LEU A 91 12.21 -8.73 -17.14
N ALA A 92 13.39 -9.24 -17.48
CA ALA A 92 13.58 -10.36 -18.41
C ALA A 92 13.51 -11.75 -17.75
N ALA A 93 13.31 -11.83 -16.44
CA ALA A 93 13.21 -13.09 -15.72
C ALA A 93 11.84 -13.75 -15.92
N TRP A 94 11.80 -15.07 -15.84
CA TRP A 94 10.56 -15.86 -16.03
C TRP A 94 9.43 -15.48 -15.07
N PHE A 95 9.78 -14.96 -13.88
CA PHE A 95 8.80 -14.60 -12.87
C PHE A 95 8.22 -13.18 -13.03
N ALA A 96 8.77 -12.37 -13.94
CA ALA A 96 8.43 -10.96 -14.07
C ALA A 96 6.91 -10.71 -14.26
N PRO A 97 6.18 -11.45 -15.12
CA PRO A 97 4.74 -11.24 -15.28
C PRO A 97 3.94 -11.47 -14.00
N TYR A 98 4.30 -12.49 -13.20
CA TYR A 98 3.61 -12.79 -11.94
C TYR A 98 3.88 -11.71 -10.88
N LEU A 99 5.12 -11.23 -10.81
CA LEU A 99 5.49 -10.14 -9.89
C LEU A 99 4.76 -8.84 -10.27
N LEU A 100 4.72 -8.50 -11.56
CA LEU A 100 4.00 -7.33 -12.07
C LEU A 100 2.49 -7.43 -11.82
N ALA A 101 1.88 -8.60 -12.05
CA ALA A 101 0.48 -8.83 -11.75
C ALA A 101 0.17 -8.70 -10.25
N TRP A 102 1.07 -9.18 -9.39
CA TRP A 102 0.94 -9.02 -7.94
C TRP A 102 1.05 -7.55 -7.52
N ILE A 103 2.01 -6.80 -8.06
CA ILE A 103 2.15 -5.34 -7.83
C ILE A 103 0.90 -4.61 -8.31
N ALA A 104 0.39 -4.94 -9.50
CA ALA A 104 -0.84 -4.36 -10.03
C ALA A 104 -2.04 -4.63 -9.10
N GLY A 105 -2.20 -5.87 -8.65
CA GLY A 105 -3.24 -6.27 -7.70
C GLY A 105 -3.18 -5.47 -6.40
N TRP A 106 -1.98 -5.26 -5.85
CA TRP A 106 -1.77 -4.42 -4.66
C TRP A 106 -2.24 -2.98 -4.89
N TRP A 107 -1.90 -2.37 -6.02
CA TRP A 107 -2.33 -1.02 -6.36
C TRP A 107 -3.84 -0.90 -6.56
N PHE A 108 -4.48 -1.88 -7.19
CA PHE A 108 -5.94 -1.90 -7.32
C PHE A 108 -6.64 -2.05 -5.98
N LEU A 109 -6.13 -2.92 -5.10
CA LEU A 109 -6.64 -3.04 -3.74
C LEU A 109 -6.56 -1.69 -3.03
N ARG A 110 -5.44 -0.98 -3.13
CA ARG A 110 -5.28 0.36 -2.55
C ARG A 110 -6.24 1.39 -3.15
N ALA A 111 -6.43 1.38 -4.47
CA ALA A 111 -7.37 2.26 -5.15
C ALA A 111 -8.81 2.02 -4.66
N ALA A 112 -9.20 0.75 -4.50
CA ALA A 112 -10.51 0.37 -3.98
C ALA A 112 -10.69 0.80 -2.52
N THR A 113 -9.69 0.59 -1.66
CA THR A 113 -9.74 1.03 -0.26
C THR A 113 -9.79 2.54 -0.14
N GLN A 114 -9.08 3.30 -0.99
CA GLN A 114 -9.13 4.76 -0.96
C GLN A 114 -10.55 5.28 -1.25
N ARG A 115 -11.26 4.69 -2.22
CA ARG A 115 -12.66 5.02 -2.50
C ARG A 115 -13.60 4.66 -1.36
N HIS A 116 -13.26 3.65 -0.56
CA HIS A 116 -14.06 3.29 0.61
C HIS A 116 -13.86 4.27 1.77
N MET A 117 -12.67 4.86 1.91
CA MET A 117 -12.36 5.81 3.00
C MET A 117 -13.06 7.17 2.84
N GLY A 118 -13.46 7.55 1.62
CA GLY A 118 -14.13 8.81 1.40
C GLY A 118 -14.47 9.11 -0.06
N SER A 119 -15.18 10.21 -0.24
CA SER A 119 -15.64 10.71 -1.55
C SER A 119 -15.13 12.13 -1.83
N ARG A 120 -14.10 12.60 -1.11
CA ARG A 120 -13.54 13.93 -1.33
C ARG A 120 -12.82 13.96 -2.68
N PRO A 121 -12.72 15.11 -3.37
CA PRO A 121 -11.98 15.20 -4.63
C PRO A 121 -10.54 14.68 -4.54
N GLY A 122 -9.87 14.90 -3.41
CA GLY A 122 -8.54 14.35 -3.14
C GLY A 122 -8.50 12.82 -3.12
N ASP A 123 -9.51 12.16 -2.53
CA ASP A 123 -9.59 10.70 -2.47
C ASP A 123 -9.74 10.09 -3.87
N TRP A 124 -10.51 10.76 -4.74
CA TRP A 124 -10.65 10.37 -6.14
C TRP A 124 -9.35 10.51 -6.92
N LEU A 125 -8.62 11.61 -6.71
CA LEU A 125 -7.33 11.83 -7.38
C LEU A 125 -6.31 10.75 -6.96
N VAL A 126 -6.24 10.44 -5.66
CA VAL A 126 -5.37 9.39 -5.13
C VAL A 126 -5.76 8.02 -5.68
N ALA A 127 -7.05 7.67 -5.66
CA ALA A 127 -7.53 6.41 -6.21
C ALA A 127 -7.25 6.28 -7.71
N ALA A 128 -7.40 7.36 -8.48
CA ALA A 128 -7.07 7.38 -9.90
C ALA A 128 -5.56 7.18 -10.12
N GLY A 129 -4.71 7.87 -9.35
CA GLY A 129 -3.26 7.68 -9.38
C GLY A 129 -2.85 6.22 -9.09
N PHE A 130 -3.41 5.61 -8.04
CA PHE A 130 -3.17 4.20 -7.72
C PHE A 130 -3.64 3.27 -8.83
N THR A 131 -4.79 3.56 -9.44
CA THR A 131 -5.30 2.79 -10.58
C THR A 131 -4.35 2.88 -11.77
N LEU A 132 -3.82 4.06 -12.09
CA LEU A 132 -2.88 4.26 -13.19
C LEU A 132 -1.58 3.49 -12.97
N ILE A 133 -1.04 3.47 -11.75
CA ILE A 133 0.14 2.66 -11.43
C ILE A 133 -0.17 1.18 -11.60
N GLY A 134 -1.33 0.71 -11.11
CA GLY A 134 -1.76 -0.67 -11.29
C GLY A 134 -1.90 -1.06 -12.77
N LEU A 135 -2.49 -0.19 -13.58
CA LEU A 135 -2.64 -0.40 -15.03
C LEU A 135 -1.29 -0.41 -15.76
N PHE A 136 -0.34 0.45 -15.38
CA PHE A 136 1.02 0.41 -15.93
C PHE A 136 1.65 -0.97 -15.71
N HIS A 137 1.66 -1.47 -14.48
CA HIS A 137 2.24 -2.79 -14.18
C HIS A 137 1.51 -3.93 -14.89
N LEU A 138 0.17 -3.88 -14.96
CA LEU A 138 -0.63 -4.88 -15.66
C LEU A 138 -0.36 -4.85 -17.17
N ALA A 139 -0.25 -3.68 -17.78
CA ALA A 139 0.07 -3.54 -19.20
C ALA A 139 1.44 -4.13 -19.53
N VAL A 140 2.44 -3.88 -18.69
CA VAL A 140 3.79 -4.47 -18.85
C VAL A 140 3.76 -5.99 -18.62
N ALA A 141 2.91 -6.50 -17.74
CA ALA A 141 2.78 -7.94 -17.51
C ALA A 141 2.16 -8.70 -18.70
N MET A 142 1.37 -8.02 -19.54
CA MET A 142 0.64 -8.60 -20.66
C MET A 142 1.31 -8.42 -22.02
N GLY A 143 2.32 -7.56 -22.12
CA GLY A 143 3.09 -7.29 -23.33
C GLY A 143 4.33 -8.16 -23.43
#